data_AF-C0PUB5-F1
#
_entry.id   AF-C0PUB5-F1
#
_cell.length_a   1.000
_cell.length_b   1.000
_cell.length_c   1.000
_cell.angle_alpha   90.00
_cell.angle_beta   90.00
_cell.angle_gamma   90.00
#
_symmetry.space_group_name_H-M   'P 1'
#
loop_
_entity.id
_entity.type
_entity.pdbx_description
1 polymer ?
#
loop_
_entity_poly.entity_id
_entity_poly.type
_entity_poly.pdbx_seq_one_letter_code
_entity_poly.pdbx_strand_id
1 'polypeptide(L)'
;ASLTQSEIRDIILGMEISAPSQQRQQIAEIEKQTKEQSQLTATQTRTVNKHGDEIITSTTSNYETQTFSSKTEWRVRAISAANLHLRTNHIYVSSDDIKETGYTYILPKNVLKKFICISDLRAQIAGYLYGTSPPDNPQVKEIRCIVMVPQWGTHQTVHLPNQLPGHEYLKEMEPLGWIHTQPNESPQLSPQDVTSHAKIMADNPAWDGEKTIIITCSFTPGSCTLTAYKLTPSGYEWGRQNTDKGNNPKGYLPSHYERVQMLLSDRFLGFFMVPGQVSWNYNFMGVRHDPNMKYDLQLSNPKEFYHEVHRPSHFLNFASLQEGEIYNADREDMYG
;
A
#
# COMPACT_ATOMS: atom_id res chain seq x y z
N ALA A 1 37.05 -24.69 -19.71
CA ALA A 1 36.46 -26.02 -19.52
C ALA A 1 35.19 -25.86 -18.68
N SER A 2 34.03 -26.15 -19.25
CA SER A 2 32.78 -26.32 -18.48
C SER A 2 31.72 -26.87 -19.41
N LEU A 3 31.65 -28.21 -19.51
CA LEU A 3 30.48 -28.88 -20.06
C LEU A 3 29.45 -29.00 -18.93
N THR A 4 28.20 -28.72 -19.26
CA THR A 4 27.03 -28.89 -18.40
C THR A 4 26.71 -30.38 -18.21
N GLN A 5 25.99 -30.73 -17.14
CA GLN A 5 25.65 -32.13 -16.82
C GLN A 5 24.84 -32.82 -17.93
N SER A 6 24.05 -32.05 -18.69
CA SER A 6 23.35 -32.49 -19.89
C SER A 6 24.31 -32.84 -21.03
N GLU A 7 25.33 -32.01 -21.25
CA GLU A 7 26.33 -32.24 -22.31
C GLU A 7 27.23 -33.45 -22.01
N ILE A 8 27.51 -33.74 -20.72
CA ILE A 8 28.22 -34.96 -20.32
C ILE A 8 27.38 -36.22 -20.56
N ARG A 9 26.06 -36.14 -20.35
CA ARG A 9 25.12 -37.25 -20.58
C ARG A 9 25.00 -37.58 -22.07
N ASP A 10 24.98 -36.56 -22.92
CA ASP A 10 24.82 -36.71 -24.37
C ASP A 10 26.11 -37.24 -25.05
N ILE A 11 27.28 -36.95 -24.50
CA ILE A 11 28.57 -37.53 -24.96
C ILE A 11 28.67 -39.03 -24.64
N ILE A 12 28.12 -39.48 -23.51
CA ILE A 12 28.16 -40.89 -23.07
C ILE A 12 27.18 -41.78 -23.88
N LEU A 13 26.12 -41.19 -24.44
CA LEU A 13 25.04 -41.92 -25.12
C LEU A 13 25.17 -41.99 -26.65
N GLY A 14 26.28 -41.50 -27.22
CA GLY A 14 26.70 -41.86 -28.58
C GLY A 14 25.77 -41.40 -29.72
N MET A 15 25.06 -40.29 -29.57
CA MET A 15 24.24 -39.72 -30.66
C MET A 15 25.02 -38.63 -31.41
N GLU A 16 25.12 -38.78 -32.74
CA GLU A 16 25.90 -37.92 -33.62
C GLU A 16 25.37 -36.48 -33.71
N ILE A 17 26.30 -35.52 -33.61
CA ILE A 17 26.07 -34.09 -33.80
C ILE A 17 25.99 -33.79 -35.30
N SER A 18 24.83 -33.37 -35.80
CA SER A 18 24.71 -32.77 -37.14
C SER A 18 24.89 -31.24 -37.08
N ALA A 19 25.59 -30.67 -38.05
CA ALA A 19 26.03 -29.28 -38.05
C ALA A 19 24.89 -28.26 -38.30
N PRO A 20 24.78 -27.16 -37.51
CA PRO A 20 23.77 -26.13 -37.72
C PRO A 20 24.30 -25.06 -38.69
N SER A 21 24.12 -25.22 -40.00
CA SER A 21 24.70 -24.30 -41.02
C SER A 21 23.71 -23.37 -41.74
N GLN A 22 22.41 -23.37 -41.42
CA GLN A 22 21.46 -22.40 -42.02
C GLN A 22 20.68 -21.57 -41.00
N GLN A 23 20.37 -22.15 -39.83
CA GLN A 23 19.58 -21.46 -38.80
C GLN A 23 20.35 -20.31 -38.13
N ARG A 24 21.67 -20.44 -37.94
CA ARG A 24 22.51 -19.34 -37.40
C ARG A 24 22.69 -18.18 -38.38
N GLN A 25 22.69 -18.43 -39.69
CA GLN A 25 22.78 -17.35 -40.69
C GLN A 25 21.47 -16.57 -40.77
N GLN A 26 20.31 -17.25 -40.72
CA GLN A 26 19.01 -16.57 -40.65
C GLN A 26 18.84 -15.76 -39.36
N ILE A 27 19.33 -16.26 -38.21
CA ILE A 27 19.28 -15.51 -36.94
C ILE A 27 20.21 -14.28 -36.99
N ALA A 28 21.38 -14.37 -37.61
CA ALA A 28 22.29 -13.22 -37.77
C ALA A 28 21.72 -12.17 -38.75
N GLU A 29 21.00 -12.58 -39.79
CA GLU A 29 20.33 -11.66 -40.73
C GLU A 29 19.12 -10.98 -40.09
N ILE A 30 18.35 -11.70 -39.27
CA ILE A 30 17.24 -11.16 -38.47
C ILE A 30 17.76 -10.20 -37.38
N GLU A 31 18.87 -10.52 -36.70
CA GLU A 31 19.49 -9.61 -35.74
C GLU A 31 20.06 -8.35 -36.41
N LYS A 32 20.57 -8.46 -37.64
CA LYS A 32 21.08 -7.32 -38.40
C LYS A 32 19.96 -6.39 -38.87
N GLN A 33 18.83 -6.95 -39.34
CA GLN A 33 17.63 -6.17 -39.65
C GLN A 33 17.01 -5.54 -38.39
N THR A 34 17.04 -6.23 -37.24
CA THR A 34 16.54 -5.68 -35.97
C THR A 34 17.44 -4.55 -35.43
N LYS A 35 18.76 -4.60 -35.67
CA LYS A 35 19.71 -3.53 -35.32
C LYS A 35 19.60 -2.29 -36.23
N GLU A 36 19.31 -2.46 -37.51
CA GLU A 36 19.13 -1.33 -38.43
C GLU A 36 17.76 -0.64 -38.23
N GLN A 37 16.72 -1.37 -37.84
CA GLN A 37 15.41 -0.79 -37.52
C GLN A 37 15.35 -0.10 -36.14
N SER A 38 16.29 -0.39 -35.24
CA SER A 38 16.37 0.22 -33.89
C SER A 38 17.20 1.52 -33.83
N GLN A 39 17.91 1.90 -34.90
CA GLN A 39 18.63 3.17 -34.96
C GLN A 39 17.78 4.37 -35.45
N LEU A 40 16.57 4.14 -35.95
CA LEU A 40 15.73 5.20 -36.55
C LEU A 40 14.72 5.88 -35.58
N THR A 41 14.77 5.57 -34.29
CA THR A 41 13.83 6.14 -33.29
C THR A 41 14.53 6.58 -32.01
N ALA A 42 15.64 7.31 -32.13
CA ALA A 42 16.20 8.09 -31.02
C ALA A 42 15.62 9.50 -31.04
N THR A 43 14.64 9.79 -30.18
CA THR A 43 14.11 11.15 -30.02
C THR A 43 15.04 11.95 -29.12
N GLN A 44 15.79 12.90 -29.70
CA GLN A 44 16.59 13.86 -28.94
C GLN A 44 15.65 14.89 -28.32
N THR A 45 15.64 14.97 -26.98
CA THR A 45 14.87 16.02 -26.29
C THR A 45 15.85 17.10 -25.82
N ARG A 46 15.64 18.34 -26.32
CA ARG A 46 16.40 19.53 -25.92
C ARG A 46 15.62 20.27 -24.84
N THR A 47 16.23 20.50 -23.69
CA THR A 47 15.60 21.27 -22.60
C THR A 47 16.59 22.27 -22.02
N VAL A 48 16.13 23.48 -21.74
CA VAL A 48 16.94 24.59 -21.23
C VAL A 48 16.65 24.76 -19.74
N ASN A 49 17.70 24.79 -18.91
CA ASN A 49 17.54 25.05 -17.48
C ASN A 49 17.36 26.56 -17.23
N LYS A 50 16.90 26.95 -16.03
CA LYS A 50 16.65 28.34 -15.59
C LYS A 50 17.84 29.32 -15.70
N HIS A 51 19.03 28.82 -16.04
CA HIS A 51 20.25 29.60 -16.27
C HIS A 51 20.67 29.69 -17.75
N GLY A 52 19.88 29.16 -18.69
CA GLY A 52 20.11 29.32 -20.13
C GLY A 52 20.96 28.24 -20.80
N ASP A 53 21.44 27.24 -20.05
CA ASP A 53 22.24 26.15 -20.62
C ASP A 53 21.36 25.06 -21.27
N GLU A 54 21.71 24.68 -22.51
CA GLU A 54 21.03 23.62 -23.26
C GLU A 54 21.50 22.22 -22.80
N ILE A 55 20.56 21.40 -22.34
CA ILE A 55 20.80 19.98 -22.06
C ILE A 55 20.13 19.17 -23.17
N ILE A 56 20.93 18.36 -23.88
CA ILE A 56 20.45 17.46 -24.93
C ILE A 56 20.58 16.03 -24.40
N THR A 57 19.44 15.37 -24.17
CA THR A 57 19.40 13.98 -23.70
C THR A 57 18.83 13.08 -24.79
N SER A 58 19.58 12.03 -25.14
CA SER A 58 19.21 11.04 -26.15
C SER A 58 18.81 9.74 -25.46
N THR A 59 17.51 9.40 -25.49
CA THR A 59 17.00 8.19 -24.85
C THR A 59 16.69 7.12 -25.89
N THR A 60 17.32 5.95 -25.78
CA THR A 60 17.14 4.79 -26.66
C THR A 60 16.48 3.64 -25.89
N SER A 61 15.18 3.71 -25.63
CA SER A 61 14.34 2.55 -25.29
C SER A 61 12.87 2.97 -25.13
N ASN A 62 11.98 2.38 -25.93
CA ASN A 62 10.52 2.59 -25.87
C ASN A 62 9.82 1.90 -24.69
N TYR A 63 10.55 1.27 -23.76
CA TYR A 63 9.95 0.56 -22.62
C TYR A 63 9.73 1.46 -21.39
N GLU A 64 10.49 2.54 -21.27
CA GLU A 64 10.36 3.50 -20.15
C GLU A 64 9.45 4.69 -20.47
N THR A 65 8.95 4.77 -21.71
CA THR A 65 7.85 5.66 -22.09
C THR A 65 6.49 5.10 -21.67
N GLN A 66 6.41 4.42 -20.52
CA GLN A 66 5.16 4.37 -19.77
C GLN A 66 4.89 5.79 -19.29
N THR A 67 4.18 6.52 -20.14
CA THR A 67 3.40 7.70 -19.81
C THR A 67 2.85 7.52 -18.40
N PHE A 68 3.40 8.26 -17.43
CA PHE A 68 2.81 8.43 -16.11
C PHE A 68 1.47 9.14 -16.33
N SER A 69 0.43 8.35 -16.56
CA SER A 69 -0.92 8.77 -16.96
C SER A 69 -1.71 9.27 -15.75
N SER A 70 -1.25 10.38 -15.18
CA SER A 70 -1.84 10.97 -13.96
C SER A 70 -3.27 11.50 -14.14
N LYS A 71 -3.77 11.68 -15.36
CA LYS A 71 -5.08 12.33 -15.60
C LYS A 71 -6.28 11.39 -15.70
N THR A 72 -6.11 10.13 -16.13
CA THR A 72 -7.23 9.19 -16.39
C THR A 72 -7.40 8.11 -15.32
N GLU A 73 -6.33 7.68 -14.66
CA GLU A 73 -6.36 6.56 -13.70
C GLU A 73 -7.13 6.85 -12.40
N TRP A 74 -6.99 8.06 -11.82
CA TRP A 74 -7.61 8.35 -10.52
C TRP A 74 -9.15 8.43 -10.60
N ARG A 75 -9.72 8.85 -11.73
CA ARG A 75 -11.17 8.98 -11.91
C ARG A 75 -11.85 7.61 -11.94
N VAL A 76 -11.27 6.66 -12.68
CA VAL A 76 -11.76 5.28 -12.73
C VAL A 76 -11.72 4.67 -11.33
N ARG A 77 -10.58 4.82 -10.63
CA ARG A 77 -10.47 4.34 -9.24
C ARG A 77 -11.44 5.04 -8.28
N ALA A 78 -11.69 6.34 -8.43
CA ALA A 78 -12.64 7.08 -7.61
C ALA A 78 -14.08 6.56 -7.78
N ILE A 79 -14.49 6.29 -9.02
CA ILE A 79 -15.81 5.69 -9.32
C ILE A 79 -15.90 4.29 -8.73
N SER A 80 -14.84 3.49 -8.86
CA SER A 80 -14.80 2.14 -8.27
C SER A 80 -14.81 2.17 -6.74
N ALA A 81 -14.10 3.10 -6.11
CA ALA A 81 -14.03 3.27 -4.67
C ALA A 81 -15.40 3.68 -4.07
N ALA A 82 -16.24 4.40 -4.82
CA ALA A 82 -17.60 4.71 -4.40
C ALA A 82 -18.47 3.47 -4.12
N ASN A 83 -18.11 2.31 -4.70
CA ASN A 83 -18.81 1.04 -4.49
C ASN A 83 -18.20 0.15 -3.38
N LEU A 84 -17.18 0.63 -2.64
CA LEU A 84 -16.54 -0.17 -1.59
C LEU A 84 -17.51 -0.60 -0.48
N HIS A 85 -18.55 0.18 -0.21
CA HIS A 85 -19.57 -0.16 0.77
C HIS A 85 -20.28 -1.49 0.44
N LEU A 86 -20.38 -1.88 -0.84
CA LEU A 86 -21.00 -3.16 -1.23
C LEU A 86 -20.21 -4.36 -0.73
N ARG A 87 -18.87 -4.25 -0.68
CA ARG A 87 -17.98 -5.31 -0.17
C ARG A 87 -18.16 -5.53 1.33
N THR A 88 -18.63 -4.53 2.06
CA THR A 88 -18.84 -4.62 3.51
C THR A 88 -19.97 -5.57 3.93
N ASN A 89 -20.78 -6.03 2.96
CA ASN A 89 -21.80 -7.05 3.18
C ASN A 89 -21.23 -8.47 3.26
N HIS A 90 -20.07 -8.70 2.64
CA HIS A 90 -19.42 -10.00 2.55
C HIS A 90 -18.00 -9.89 3.10
N ILE A 91 -17.86 -10.17 4.39
CA ILE A 91 -16.58 -10.10 5.11
C ILE A 91 -16.25 -11.49 5.63
N TYR A 92 -15.07 -11.98 5.26
CA TYR A 92 -14.51 -13.26 5.72
C TYR A 92 -13.35 -13.01 6.68
N VAL A 93 -13.19 -13.89 7.67
CA VAL A 93 -12.08 -13.85 8.62
C VAL A 93 -11.35 -15.18 8.52
N SER A 94 -10.05 -15.14 8.27
CA SER A 94 -9.22 -16.34 8.24
C SER A 94 -9.10 -16.92 9.66
N SER A 95 -9.48 -18.19 9.81
CA SER A 95 -9.48 -18.92 11.08
C SER A 95 -8.50 -20.09 11.14
N ASP A 96 -7.66 -20.25 10.12
CA ASP A 96 -6.83 -21.44 9.94
C ASP A 96 -5.53 -21.36 10.74
N ASP A 97 -5.07 -22.50 11.27
CA ASP A 97 -3.79 -22.69 11.97
C ASP A 97 -3.55 -21.75 13.17
N ILE A 98 -4.62 -21.35 13.87
CA ILE A 98 -4.54 -20.47 15.04
C ILE A 98 -4.09 -21.27 16.26
N LYS A 99 -3.02 -20.81 16.91
CA LYS A 99 -2.59 -21.35 18.21
C LYS A 99 -3.64 -21.04 19.29
N GLU A 100 -3.99 -22.05 20.09
CA GLU A 100 -4.90 -21.91 21.24
C GLU A 100 -4.28 -21.08 22.39
N THR A 101 -2.96 -20.89 22.36
CA THR A 101 -2.19 -20.13 23.34
C THR A 101 -1.84 -18.75 22.78
N GLY A 102 -2.73 -17.78 22.96
CA GLY A 102 -2.52 -16.40 22.55
C GLY A 102 -3.73 -15.50 22.83
N TYR A 103 -3.56 -14.19 22.63
CA TYR A 103 -4.67 -13.25 22.76
C TYR A 103 -5.67 -13.41 21.61
N THR A 104 -6.96 -13.25 21.92
CA THR A 104 -8.02 -13.15 20.91
C THR A 104 -8.41 -11.69 20.72
N TYR A 105 -8.36 -11.20 19.48
CA TYR A 105 -8.66 -9.81 19.15
C TYR A 105 -10.09 -9.66 18.65
N ILE A 106 -10.83 -8.68 19.17
CA ILE A 106 -12.21 -8.40 18.76
C ILE A 106 -12.27 -7.05 18.07
N LEU A 107 -12.56 -7.06 16.76
CA LEU A 107 -12.71 -5.86 15.94
C LEU A 107 -14.20 -5.52 15.75
N PRO A 108 -14.66 -4.32 16.18
CA PRO A 108 -16.06 -3.95 16.01
C PRO A 108 -16.37 -3.67 14.53
N LYS A 109 -17.51 -4.17 14.04
CA LYS A 109 -17.83 -4.09 12.60
C LYS A 109 -18.01 -2.66 12.12
N ASN A 110 -18.49 -1.74 12.96
CA ASN A 110 -18.74 -0.36 12.54
C ASN A 110 -17.46 0.35 12.07
N VAL A 111 -16.34 0.19 12.78
CA VAL A 111 -15.07 0.79 12.38
C VAL A 111 -14.46 0.08 11.19
N LEU A 112 -14.59 -1.25 11.11
CA LEU A 112 -14.13 -2.01 9.95
C LEU A 112 -14.85 -1.58 8.67
N LYS A 113 -16.20 -1.48 8.71
CA LYS A 113 -17.00 -1.03 7.56
C LYS A 113 -16.58 0.36 7.11
N LYS A 114 -16.42 1.30 8.04
CA LYS A 114 -15.96 2.65 7.71
C LYS A 114 -14.53 2.66 7.17
N PHE A 115 -13.61 1.86 7.73
CA PHE A 115 -12.23 1.72 7.26
C PHE A 115 -12.16 1.20 5.82
N ILE A 116 -13.00 0.22 5.47
CA ILE A 116 -13.14 -0.26 4.09
C ILE A 116 -13.69 0.85 3.18
N CYS A 117 -14.76 1.54 3.60
CA CYS A 117 -15.39 2.59 2.78
C CYS A 117 -14.48 3.80 2.48
N ILE A 118 -13.54 4.14 3.38
CA ILE A 118 -12.63 5.27 3.16
C ILE A 118 -11.39 4.92 2.33
N SER A 119 -11.21 3.65 1.97
CA SER A 119 -10.00 3.14 1.32
C SER A 119 -9.97 3.37 -0.21
N ASP A 120 -8.89 2.92 -0.85
CA ASP A 120 -8.77 2.79 -2.30
C ASP A 120 -8.47 1.33 -2.66
N LEU A 121 -8.87 0.90 -3.86
CA LEU A 121 -8.67 -0.47 -4.34
C LEU A 121 -7.21 -0.78 -4.71
N ARG A 122 -6.35 0.23 -4.89
CA ARG A 122 -4.96 0.08 -5.34
C ARG A 122 -3.96 0.61 -4.33
N ALA A 123 -4.17 1.81 -3.79
CA ALA A 123 -3.29 2.38 -2.78
C ALA A 123 -3.69 1.87 -1.39
N GLN A 124 -2.72 1.27 -0.68
CA GLN A 124 -2.94 0.82 0.69
C GLN A 124 -3.16 2.01 1.62
N ILE A 125 -4.06 1.83 2.58
CA ILE A 125 -4.23 2.73 3.73
C ILE A 125 -4.06 1.91 5.01
N ALA A 126 -3.64 2.56 6.08
CA ALA A 126 -3.44 1.95 7.38
C ALA A 126 -4.04 2.79 8.52
N GLY A 127 -4.37 2.12 9.61
CA GLY A 127 -4.79 2.74 10.87
C GLY A 127 -4.15 2.03 12.05
N TYR A 128 -3.73 2.80 13.05
CA TYR A 128 -3.24 2.23 14.30
C TYR A 128 -4.41 1.74 15.16
N LEU A 129 -4.22 0.61 15.82
CA LEU A 129 -5.22 -0.04 16.66
C LEU A 129 -4.96 0.29 18.13
N TYR A 130 -6.00 0.75 18.82
CA TYR A 130 -5.98 0.95 20.26
C TYR A 130 -7.18 0.26 20.90
N GLY A 131 -6.96 -0.31 22.08
CA GLY A 131 -8.00 -1.05 22.76
C GLY A 131 -7.66 -1.39 24.20
N THR A 132 -8.50 -2.21 24.80
CA THR A 132 -8.36 -2.68 26.18
C THR A 132 -8.83 -4.12 26.28
N SER A 133 -8.39 -4.83 27.31
CA SER A 133 -9.03 -6.07 27.70
C SER A 133 -10.31 -5.79 28.49
N PRO A 134 -11.37 -6.60 28.33
CA PRO A 134 -12.52 -6.53 29.22
C PRO A 134 -12.10 -6.92 30.65
N PRO A 135 -12.75 -6.36 31.69
CA PRO A 135 -12.39 -6.63 33.10
C PRO A 135 -12.41 -8.12 33.46
N ASP A 136 -13.30 -8.88 32.83
CA ASP A 136 -13.53 -10.29 33.14
C ASP A 136 -12.58 -11.25 32.41
N ASN A 137 -11.91 -10.80 31.34
CA ASN A 137 -11.06 -11.67 30.53
C ASN A 137 -9.83 -10.96 29.94
N PRO A 138 -8.65 -11.07 30.58
CA PRO A 138 -7.42 -10.42 30.12
C PRO A 138 -6.85 -11.02 28.83
N GLN A 139 -7.25 -12.24 28.44
CA GLN A 139 -6.80 -12.89 27.20
C GLN A 139 -7.53 -12.38 25.96
N VAL A 140 -8.58 -11.57 26.13
CA VAL A 140 -9.30 -10.93 25.04
C VAL A 140 -8.83 -9.48 24.91
N LYS A 141 -8.65 -9.01 23.68
CA LYS A 141 -8.29 -7.63 23.35
C LYS A 141 -9.40 -7.03 22.49
N GLU A 142 -10.17 -6.12 23.05
CA GLU A 142 -11.22 -5.41 22.32
C GLU A 142 -10.64 -4.15 21.68
N ILE A 143 -10.63 -4.11 20.35
CA ILE A 143 -10.19 -2.93 19.59
C ILE A 143 -11.28 -1.88 19.71
N ARG A 144 -11.00 -0.78 20.41
CA ARG A 144 -11.97 0.30 20.66
C ARG A 144 -11.78 1.49 19.72
N CYS A 145 -10.56 1.69 19.21
CA CYS A 145 -10.24 2.83 18.38
C CYS A 145 -9.34 2.45 17.19
N ILE A 146 -9.64 3.03 16.02
CA ILE A 146 -8.72 3.10 14.90
C ILE A 146 -8.25 4.54 14.72
N VAL A 147 -6.95 4.77 14.78
CA VAL A 147 -6.35 6.09 14.56
C VAL A 147 -5.81 6.18 13.14
N MET A 148 -6.35 7.12 12.36
CA MET A 148 -5.80 7.50 11.06
C MET A 148 -4.76 8.59 11.25
N VAL A 149 -3.59 8.41 10.66
CA VAL A 149 -2.46 9.37 10.71
C VAL A 149 -2.12 9.86 9.29
N PRO A 150 -1.37 10.98 9.16
CA PRO A 150 -0.86 11.45 7.86
C PRO A 150 -0.07 10.37 7.11
N GLN A 151 -0.58 9.90 5.98
CA GLN A 151 0.00 8.74 5.29
C GLN A 151 -0.21 8.76 3.78
N TRP A 152 0.63 8.01 3.07
CA TRP A 152 0.43 7.70 1.66
C TRP A 152 0.76 6.24 1.38
N GLY A 153 0.17 5.68 0.33
CA GLY A 153 0.23 4.26 0.03
C GLY A 153 0.69 3.97 -1.38
N THR A 154 1.32 2.82 -1.53
CA THR A 154 1.53 2.17 -2.82
C THR A 154 0.60 0.96 -2.91
N HIS A 155 0.76 0.15 -3.95
CA HIS A 155 0.04 -1.12 -4.07
C HIS A 155 0.63 -2.24 -3.19
N GLN A 156 1.86 -2.08 -2.70
CA GLN A 156 2.57 -3.08 -1.91
C GLN A 156 2.75 -2.70 -0.44
N THR A 157 2.79 -1.40 -0.12
CA THR A 157 3.10 -0.94 1.24
C THR A 157 2.51 0.45 1.50
N VAL A 158 2.50 0.85 2.76
CA VAL A 158 2.04 2.14 3.27
C VAL A 158 3.17 2.86 3.98
N HIS A 159 3.23 4.18 3.84
CA HIS A 159 4.20 5.03 4.47
C HIS A 159 3.53 5.91 5.52
N LEU A 160 3.93 5.69 6.78
CA LEU A 160 3.43 6.36 7.98
C LEU A 160 4.53 7.30 8.54
N PRO A 161 4.17 8.31 9.33
CA PRO A 161 5.14 9.12 10.05
C PRO A 161 5.66 8.35 11.27
N ASN A 162 6.87 8.68 11.71
CA ASN A 162 7.54 8.03 12.85
C ASN A 162 6.86 8.32 14.19
N GLN A 163 6.20 9.48 14.31
CA GLN A 163 5.46 9.84 15.52
C GLN A 163 4.25 8.93 15.69
N LEU A 164 4.17 8.21 16.82
CA LEU A 164 2.97 7.46 17.21
C LEU A 164 1.83 8.38 17.69
N PRO A 165 0.57 7.91 17.57
CA PRO A 165 -0.59 8.62 18.09
C PRO A 165 -0.49 8.98 19.58
N GLY A 166 -0.68 10.25 19.90
CA GLY A 166 -0.83 10.74 21.27
C GLY A 166 -2.09 11.58 21.40
N HIS A 167 -2.98 11.23 22.33
CA HIS A 167 -4.18 12.02 22.65
C HIS A 167 -4.75 11.62 24.02
N GLU A 168 -5.52 12.50 24.66
CA GLU A 168 -6.17 12.25 25.96
C GLU A 168 -7.03 10.98 25.95
N TYR A 169 -7.95 10.84 24.99
CA TYR A 169 -8.75 9.62 24.80
C TYR A 169 -7.95 8.33 24.61
N LEU A 170 -6.66 8.39 24.20
CA LEU A 170 -5.84 7.19 24.01
C LEU A 170 -5.12 6.75 25.29
N LYS A 171 -5.05 7.59 26.33
CA LYS A 171 -4.27 7.31 27.54
C LYS A 171 -4.79 6.11 28.35
N GLU A 172 -6.08 5.82 28.25
CA GLU A 172 -6.72 4.69 28.92
C GLU A 172 -6.67 3.39 28.11
N MET A 173 -6.08 3.42 26.91
CA MET A 173 -5.99 2.28 26.00
C MET A 173 -4.54 1.88 25.74
N GLU A 174 -4.31 0.61 25.45
CA GLU A 174 -3.02 0.11 25.01
C GLU A 174 -2.97 0.00 23.47
N PRO A 175 -1.80 0.22 22.84
CA PRO A 175 -1.65 -0.02 21.41
C PRO A 175 -1.71 -1.53 21.12
N LEU A 176 -2.51 -1.90 20.12
CA LEU A 176 -2.72 -3.28 19.68
C LEU A 176 -2.14 -3.54 18.28
N GLY A 177 -1.31 -2.63 17.78
CA GLY A 177 -0.69 -2.73 16.46
C GLY A 177 -1.40 -1.90 15.40
N TRP A 178 -1.60 -2.45 14.20
CA TRP A 178 -2.15 -1.70 13.06
C TRP A 178 -2.95 -2.59 12.09
N ILE A 179 -3.88 -1.96 11.38
CA ILE A 179 -4.65 -2.55 10.28
C ILE A 179 -4.29 -1.85 8.98
N HIS A 180 -4.19 -2.57 7.87
CA HIS A 180 -4.07 -1.96 6.54
C HIS A 180 -4.85 -2.70 5.47
N THR A 181 -5.21 -1.98 4.41
CA THR A 181 -5.82 -2.57 3.22
C THR A 181 -4.77 -3.20 2.32
N GLN A 182 -5.16 -4.25 1.59
CA GLN A 182 -4.31 -4.93 0.64
C GLN A 182 -5.08 -5.15 -0.69
N PRO A 183 -4.56 -4.69 -1.84
CA PRO A 183 -5.26 -4.80 -3.13
C PRO A 183 -5.52 -6.25 -3.55
N ASN A 184 -4.55 -7.13 -3.29
CA ASN A 184 -4.60 -8.54 -3.65
C ASN A 184 -4.41 -9.39 -2.40
N GLU A 185 -5.23 -10.41 -2.22
CA GLU A 185 -5.08 -11.36 -1.12
C GLU A 185 -3.76 -12.15 -1.25
N SER A 186 -3.06 -12.29 -0.13
CA SER A 186 -1.84 -13.10 -0.02
C SER A 186 -2.00 -14.10 1.12
N PRO A 187 -1.61 -15.37 0.94
CA PRO A 187 -1.61 -16.36 2.02
C PRO A 187 -0.49 -16.14 3.05
N GLN A 188 0.37 -15.14 2.85
CA GLN A 188 1.47 -14.78 3.75
C GLN A 188 1.45 -13.28 4.07
N LEU A 189 1.94 -12.95 5.26
CA LEU A 189 2.23 -11.56 5.64
C LEU A 189 3.35 -11.03 4.75
N SER A 190 3.26 -9.80 4.25
CA SER A 190 4.30 -9.30 3.34
C SER A 190 5.62 -9.05 4.08
N PRO A 191 6.79 -9.21 3.43
CA PRO A 191 8.07 -8.83 4.02
C PRO A 191 8.12 -7.35 4.44
N GLN A 192 7.40 -6.49 3.71
CA GLN A 192 7.26 -5.08 4.02
C GLN A 192 6.50 -4.85 5.33
N ASP A 193 5.45 -5.63 5.61
CA ASP A 193 4.69 -5.53 6.86
C ASP A 193 5.51 -6.02 8.05
N VAL A 194 6.25 -7.14 7.89
CA VAL A 194 7.18 -7.63 8.93
C VAL A 194 8.23 -6.58 9.26
N THR A 195 8.83 -5.98 8.23
CA THR A 195 9.85 -4.93 8.38
C THR A 195 9.26 -3.69 9.05
N SER A 196 8.08 -3.26 8.63
CA SER A 196 7.43 -2.05 9.16
C SER A 196 7.01 -2.24 10.61
N HIS A 197 6.38 -3.36 10.94
CA HIS A 197 5.94 -3.65 12.30
C HIS A 197 7.15 -3.80 13.25
N ALA A 198 8.22 -4.49 12.83
CA ALA A 198 9.44 -4.62 13.64
C ALA A 198 10.14 -3.28 13.89
N LYS A 199 10.19 -2.39 12.88
CA LYS A 199 10.77 -1.03 13.04
C LYS A 199 9.94 -0.16 13.98
N ILE A 200 8.61 -0.20 13.86
CA ILE A 200 7.73 0.52 14.79
C ILE A 200 7.95 0.03 16.23
N MET A 201 8.04 -1.28 16.44
CA MET A 201 8.33 -1.85 17.77
C MET A 201 9.71 -1.42 18.30
N ALA A 202 10.74 -1.41 17.45
CA ALA A 202 12.09 -1.04 17.84
C ALA A 202 12.18 0.42 18.30
N ASP A 203 11.45 1.32 17.63
CA ASP A 203 11.44 2.76 17.92
C ASP A 203 10.49 3.11 19.08
N ASN A 204 9.55 2.22 19.43
CA ASN A 204 8.47 2.52 20.37
C ASN A 204 8.32 1.42 21.43
N PRO A 205 8.93 1.59 22.63
CA PRO A 205 8.82 0.63 23.73
C PRO A 205 7.41 0.40 24.26
N ALA A 206 6.44 1.27 23.91
CA ALA A 206 5.04 1.10 24.27
C ALA A 206 4.36 -0.07 23.53
N TRP A 207 4.93 -0.54 22.41
CA TRP A 207 4.43 -1.68 21.66
C TRP A 207 4.98 -2.98 22.22
N ASP A 208 4.11 -3.79 22.81
CA ASP A 208 4.43 -5.12 23.31
C ASP A 208 4.32 -6.14 22.17
N GLY A 209 5.43 -6.81 21.84
CA GLY A 209 5.49 -7.77 20.74
C GLY A 209 4.55 -8.97 20.87
N GLU A 210 4.09 -9.29 22.09
CA GLU A 210 3.11 -10.36 22.30
C GLU A 210 1.65 -9.88 22.12
N LYS A 211 1.41 -8.57 22.18
CA LYS A 211 0.07 -7.95 22.14
C LYS A 211 -0.22 -7.15 20.87
N THR A 212 0.80 -6.71 20.14
CA THR A 212 0.64 -5.92 18.93
C THR A 212 0.54 -6.81 17.70
N ILE A 213 -0.43 -6.53 16.83
CA ILE A 213 -0.71 -7.34 15.65
C ILE A 213 -0.73 -6.53 14.35
N ILE A 214 -0.64 -7.22 13.22
CA ILE A 214 -0.92 -6.69 11.88
C ILE A 214 -2.24 -7.31 11.41
N ILE A 215 -3.24 -6.49 11.13
CA ILE A 215 -4.46 -6.94 10.46
C ILE A 215 -4.35 -6.57 8.98
N THR A 216 -4.35 -7.56 8.10
CA THR A 216 -4.45 -7.34 6.65
C THR A 216 -5.91 -7.43 6.23
N CYS A 217 -6.40 -6.42 5.51
CA CYS A 217 -7.75 -6.37 4.95
C CYS A 217 -7.65 -6.44 3.43
N SER A 218 -7.78 -7.65 2.88
CA SER A 218 -7.61 -7.94 1.46
C SER A 218 -8.91 -7.76 0.67
N PHE A 219 -8.82 -7.14 -0.50
CA PHE A 219 -9.96 -6.93 -1.39
C PHE A 219 -10.14 -8.09 -2.38
N THR A 220 -11.05 -9.00 -2.07
CA THR A 220 -11.46 -10.11 -2.94
C THR A 220 -12.69 -9.72 -3.79
N PRO A 221 -12.97 -10.37 -4.93
CA PRO A 221 -14.11 -10.03 -5.78
C PRO A 221 -15.44 -9.98 -4.99
N GLY A 222 -16.06 -8.80 -4.92
CA GLY A 222 -17.35 -8.59 -4.22
C GLY A 222 -17.30 -8.68 -2.68
N SER A 223 -16.13 -8.89 -2.08
CA SER A 223 -15.99 -9.15 -0.64
C SER A 223 -14.68 -8.57 -0.07
N CYS A 224 -14.45 -8.78 1.23
CA CYS A 224 -13.19 -8.49 1.91
C CYS A 224 -12.80 -9.69 2.77
N THR A 225 -11.51 -10.05 2.78
CA THR A 225 -10.97 -11.07 3.69
C THR A 225 -10.03 -10.41 4.69
N LEU A 226 -10.15 -10.75 5.97
CA LEU A 226 -9.25 -10.29 7.01
C LEU A 226 -8.42 -11.43 7.58
N THR A 227 -7.14 -11.16 7.80
CA THR A 227 -6.23 -12.05 8.53
C THR A 227 -5.43 -11.23 9.52
N ALA A 228 -5.27 -11.74 10.74
CA ALA A 228 -4.47 -11.12 11.78
C ALA A 228 -3.18 -11.90 12.01
N TYR A 229 -2.07 -11.19 12.14
CA TYR A 229 -0.74 -11.74 12.32
C TYR A 229 -0.04 -11.12 13.51
N LYS A 230 0.83 -11.89 14.16
CA LYS A 230 1.80 -11.42 15.16
C LYS A 230 3.20 -11.78 14.68
N LEU A 231 4.19 -10.95 15.00
CA LEU A 231 5.58 -11.30 14.73
C LEU A 231 6.07 -12.33 15.74
N THR A 232 6.90 -13.25 15.27
CA THR A 232 7.69 -14.10 16.16
C THR A 232 8.98 -13.36 16.57
N PRO A 233 9.68 -13.79 17.63
CA PRO A 233 10.96 -13.17 18.01
C PRO A 233 11.99 -13.18 16.86
N SER A 234 12.01 -14.23 16.03
CA SER A 234 12.88 -14.29 14.85
C SER A 234 12.47 -13.28 13.77
N GLY A 235 11.16 -13.11 13.54
CA GLY A 235 10.64 -12.11 12.62
C GLY A 235 10.91 -10.67 13.06
N TYR A 236 10.83 -10.39 14.35
CA TYR A 236 11.22 -9.10 14.92
C TYR A 236 12.69 -8.80 14.64
N GLU A 237 13.60 -9.72 14.95
CA GLU A 237 15.03 -9.48 14.77
C GLU A 237 15.39 -9.32 13.29
N TRP A 238 14.80 -10.15 12.42
CA TRP A 238 14.98 -10.02 10.98
C TRP A 238 14.43 -8.68 10.45
N GLY A 239 13.19 -8.32 10.82
CA GLY A 239 12.52 -7.12 10.33
C GLY A 239 13.21 -5.82 10.76
N ARG A 240 13.77 -5.79 11.97
CA ARG A 240 14.55 -4.65 12.49
C ARG A 240 15.84 -4.44 11.69
N GLN A 241 16.50 -5.51 11.27
CA GLN A 241 17.75 -5.47 10.51
C GLN A 241 17.52 -5.29 8.99
N ASN A 242 16.32 -5.59 8.49
CA ASN A 242 16.06 -5.57 7.06
C ASN A 242 16.10 -4.14 6.46
N THR A 243 16.92 -3.99 5.42
CA THR A 243 17.06 -2.75 4.63
C THR A 243 16.50 -2.88 3.22
N ASP A 244 16.30 -4.12 2.74
CA ASP A 244 15.78 -4.38 1.39
C ASP A 244 14.25 -4.21 1.36
N LYS A 245 13.78 -3.36 0.45
CA LYS A 245 12.36 -3.05 0.25
C LYS A 245 11.73 -3.83 -0.91
N GLY A 246 12.49 -4.71 -1.57
CA GLY A 246 11.99 -5.58 -2.62
C GLY A 246 10.97 -6.60 -2.12
N ASN A 247 10.30 -7.28 -3.04
CA ASN A 247 9.27 -8.27 -2.72
C ASN A 247 9.82 -9.60 -2.17
N ASN A 248 11.09 -9.90 -2.41
CA ASN A 248 11.76 -11.12 -1.94
C ASN A 248 13.09 -10.76 -1.26
N PRO A 249 13.06 -10.08 -0.11
CA PRO A 249 14.28 -9.70 0.59
C PRO A 249 14.99 -10.93 1.16
N LYS A 250 16.32 -10.86 1.19
CA LYS A 250 17.16 -11.98 1.64
C LYS A 250 16.83 -12.38 3.09
N GLY A 251 16.64 -13.68 3.30
CA GLY A 251 16.43 -14.24 4.63
C GLY A 251 14.99 -14.14 5.16
N TYR A 252 14.03 -13.61 4.38
CA TYR A 252 12.62 -13.67 4.73
C TYR A 252 12.14 -15.13 4.78
N LEU A 253 11.41 -15.48 5.85
CA LEU A 253 10.89 -16.82 6.08
C LEU A 253 9.45 -16.77 6.62
N PRO A 254 8.58 -17.73 6.27
CA PRO A 254 7.24 -17.84 6.84
C PRO A 254 7.20 -18.03 8.37
N SER A 255 8.32 -18.42 8.99
CA SER A 255 8.45 -18.55 10.46
C SER A 255 8.60 -17.20 11.18
N HIS A 256 8.68 -16.09 10.46
CA HIS A 256 8.78 -14.73 11.01
C HIS A 256 7.47 -14.19 11.59
N TYR A 257 6.35 -14.84 11.27
CA TYR A 257 5.04 -14.43 11.76
C TYR A 257 4.20 -15.65 12.08
N GLU A 258 3.17 -15.43 12.89
CA GLU A 258 2.14 -16.41 13.19
C GLU A 258 0.76 -15.78 13.05
N ARG A 259 -0.23 -16.58 12.65
CA ARG A 259 -1.62 -16.13 12.63
C ARG A 259 -2.17 -16.10 14.05
N VAL A 260 -2.99 -15.11 14.33
CA VAL A 260 -3.65 -14.94 15.63
C VAL A 260 -5.15 -14.87 15.47
N GLN A 261 -5.86 -15.22 16.54
CA GLN A 261 -7.32 -15.24 16.51
C GLN A 261 -7.89 -13.83 16.47
N MET A 262 -8.76 -13.58 15.49
CA MET A 262 -9.55 -12.36 15.41
C MET A 262 -11.02 -12.69 15.20
N LEU A 263 -11.89 -11.95 15.86
CA LEU A 263 -13.35 -12.05 15.71
C LEU A 263 -13.93 -10.68 15.39
N LEU A 264 -15.02 -10.68 14.62
CA LEU A 264 -15.82 -9.48 14.38
C LEU A 264 -16.98 -9.42 15.37
N SER A 265 -17.25 -8.23 15.91
CA SER A 265 -18.33 -8.04 16.89
C SER A 265 -19.26 -6.88 16.50
N ASP A 266 -20.55 -7.10 16.73
CA ASP A 266 -21.59 -6.06 16.71
C ASP A 266 -22.00 -5.65 18.14
N ARG A 267 -21.38 -6.22 19.18
CA ARG A 267 -21.78 -6.01 20.58
C ARG A 267 -21.38 -4.64 21.13
N PHE A 268 -20.40 -4.01 20.50
CA PHE A 268 -19.94 -2.67 20.87
C PHE A 268 -19.49 -1.91 19.63
N LEU A 269 -19.43 -0.58 19.78
CA LEU A 269 -18.96 0.32 18.73
C LEU A 269 -17.53 0.75 19.03
N GLY A 270 -16.68 0.73 18.01
CA GLY A 270 -15.41 1.44 18.03
C GLY A 270 -15.59 2.88 17.54
N PHE A 271 -14.56 3.70 17.73
CA PHE A 271 -14.51 5.07 17.21
C PHE A 271 -13.22 5.33 16.42
N PHE A 272 -13.18 6.47 15.72
CA PHE A 272 -11.98 6.91 15.01
C PHE A 272 -11.36 8.13 15.66
N MET A 273 -10.04 8.21 15.54
CA MET A 273 -9.32 9.47 15.68
C MET A 273 -8.63 9.78 14.35
N VAL A 274 -8.61 11.06 14.00
CA VAL A 274 -8.06 11.55 12.74
C VAL A 274 -7.21 12.78 13.01
N PRO A 275 -6.36 13.23 12.07
CA PRO A 275 -5.57 14.42 12.29
C PRO A 275 -6.47 15.67 12.39
N GLY A 276 -6.08 16.61 13.25
CA GLY A 276 -6.86 17.81 13.58
C GLY A 276 -6.95 18.81 12.42
N GLN A 277 -5.80 19.35 12.02
CA GLN A 277 -5.70 20.41 11.02
C GLN A 277 -5.38 19.90 9.61
N VAL A 278 -5.00 18.63 9.49
CA VAL A 278 -4.50 18.07 8.25
C VAL A 278 -5.34 16.88 7.79
N SER A 279 -5.25 16.58 6.50
CA SER A 279 -5.77 15.34 5.94
C SER A 279 -5.06 14.13 6.56
N TRP A 280 -5.71 12.97 6.65
CA TRP A 280 -5.00 11.70 6.89
C TRP A 280 -4.38 11.18 5.57
N ASN A 281 -5.03 11.41 4.43
CA ASN A 281 -4.58 10.94 3.12
C ASN A 281 -3.66 11.96 2.42
N TYR A 282 -2.41 11.57 2.17
CA TYR A 282 -1.39 12.34 1.45
C TYR A 282 -1.06 11.77 0.06
N ASN A 283 -1.81 10.78 -0.43
CA ASN A 283 -1.56 10.19 -1.77
C ASN A 283 -1.60 11.22 -2.92
N PHE A 284 -2.36 12.30 -2.79
CA PHE A 284 -2.41 13.40 -3.77
C PHE A 284 -1.55 14.61 -3.38
N MET A 285 -0.86 14.53 -2.24
CA MET A 285 -0.03 15.59 -1.67
C MET A 285 1.31 15.03 -1.17
N GLY A 286 1.88 14.04 -1.88
CA GLY A 286 3.03 13.26 -1.41
C GLY A 286 4.25 14.12 -1.03
N VAL A 287 4.48 15.23 -1.73
CA VAL A 287 5.56 16.19 -1.40
C VAL A 287 5.40 16.90 -0.06
N ARG A 288 4.20 16.86 0.54
CA ARG A 288 3.90 17.44 1.86
C ARG A 288 4.00 16.42 3.00
N HIS A 289 4.21 15.14 2.68
CA HIS A 289 4.43 14.11 3.68
C HIS A 289 5.92 14.04 4.01
N ASP A 290 6.24 14.01 5.31
CA ASP A 290 7.60 13.83 5.80
C ASP A 290 7.59 12.77 6.92
N PRO A 291 8.54 11.83 6.96
CA PRO A 291 8.59 10.80 8.01
C PRO A 291 8.65 11.36 9.43
N ASN A 292 9.22 12.55 9.64
CA ASN A 292 9.35 13.20 10.93
C ASN A 292 8.29 14.29 11.16
N MET A 293 7.27 14.36 10.31
CA MET A 293 6.20 15.34 10.49
C MET A 293 5.45 15.12 11.79
N LYS A 294 5.06 16.22 12.43
CA LYS A 294 4.22 16.20 13.61
C LYS A 294 2.76 16.39 13.27
N TYR A 295 1.89 15.79 14.08
CA TYR A 295 0.45 15.93 13.93
C TYR A 295 -0.24 15.83 15.29
N ASP A 296 -1.37 16.54 15.39
CA ASP A 296 -2.32 16.44 16.49
C ASP A 296 -3.55 15.66 16.03
N LEU A 297 -4.25 15.05 16.99
CA LEU A 297 -5.42 14.22 16.74
C LEU A 297 -6.69 14.91 17.24
N GLN A 298 -7.82 14.55 16.61
CA GLN A 298 -9.16 14.92 17.04
C GLN A 298 -10.11 13.73 16.94
N LEU A 299 -11.17 13.75 17.75
CA LEU A 299 -12.24 12.77 17.69
C LEU A 299 -13.17 13.11 16.52
N SER A 300 -12.98 12.42 15.39
CA SER A 300 -13.83 12.58 14.21
C SER A 300 -13.71 11.36 13.30
N ASN A 301 -14.68 11.20 12.40
CA ASN A 301 -14.66 10.14 11.40
C ASN A 301 -13.73 10.51 10.24
N PRO A 302 -12.95 9.55 9.71
CA PRO A 302 -12.16 9.76 8.51
C PRO A 302 -13.06 10.03 7.30
N LYS A 303 -12.59 10.94 6.46
CA LYS A 303 -13.13 11.22 5.13
C LYS A 303 -12.69 10.16 4.13
N GLU A 304 -13.44 9.97 3.06
CA GLU A 304 -13.17 8.98 2.00
C GLU A 304 -11.89 9.30 1.22
N PHE A 305 -11.22 8.29 0.66
CA PHE A 305 -9.94 8.46 -0.06
C PHE A 305 -9.94 9.60 -1.09
N TYR A 306 -11.05 9.75 -1.83
CA TYR A 306 -11.23 10.76 -2.87
C TYR A 306 -12.02 11.98 -2.41
N HIS A 307 -12.16 12.24 -1.11
CA HIS A 307 -12.79 13.46 -0.61
C HIS A 307 -12.03 14.71 -1.11
N GLU A 308 -12.73 15.83 -1.31
CA GLU A 308 -12.17 17.08 -1.86
C GLU A 308 -10.95 17.60 -1.08
N VAL A 309 -11.02 17.51 0.26
CA VAL A 309 -9.97 17.96 1.18
C VAL A 309 -8.64 17.21 1.01
N HIS A 310 -8.68 15.99 0.46
CA HIS A 310 -7.48 15.20 0.17
C HIS A 310 -6.84 15.59 -1.17
N ARG A 311 -7.54 16.38 -1.99
CA ARG A 311 -7.24 16.61 -3.41
C ARG A 311 -7.28 18.08 -3.82
N PRO A 312 -6.74 19.02 -3.03
CA PRO A 312 -6.92 20.46 -3.25
C PRO A 312 -6.43 20.93 -4.64
N SER A 313 -5.36 20.32 -5.17
CA SER A 313 -4.82 20.64 -6.49
C SER A 313 -5.83 20.46 -7.63
N HIS A 314 -6.74 19.48 -7.52
CA HIS A 314 -7.77 19.27 -8.55
C HIS A 314 -8.82 20.38 -8.57
N PHE A 315 -9.07 21.03 -7.43
CA PHE A 315 -10.10 22.07 -7.29
C PHE A 315 -9.54 23.47 -7.52
N LEU A 316 -8.28 23.71 -7.12
CA LEU A 316 -7.61 25.00 -7.34
C LEU A 316 -7.34 25.31 -8.82
N ASN A 317 -7.25 24.29 -9.67
CA ASN A 317 -7.05 24.46 -11.12
C ASN A 317 -8.20 25.19 -11.83
N PHE A 318 -9.40 25.24 -11.25
CA PHE A 318 -10.56 25.90 -11.86
C PHE A 318 -10.69 27.38 -11.47
N ALA A 319 -9.96 27.84 -10.45
CA ALA A 319 -10.06 29.22 -9.96
C ALA A 319 -9.42 30.26 -10.88
N SER A 320 -8.67 29.84 -11.91
CA SER A 320 -7.91 30.73 -12.81
C SER A 320 -8.64 31.10 -14.11
N LEU A 321 -9.92 30.76 -14.26
CA LEU A 321 -10.69 30.88 -15.52
C LEU A 321 -11.74 32.01 -15.49
N GLN A 322 -11.48 33.10 -14.77
CA GLN A 322 -12.39 34.24 -14.66
C GLN A 322 -12.54 35.06 -15.96
N GLU A 323 -11.62 34.94 -16.93
CA GLU A 323 -11.69 35.71 -18.19
C GLU A 323 -12.73 35.17 -19.20
N GLY A 324 -13.37 34.03 -18.93
CA GLY A 324 -14.35 33.40 -19.84
C GLY A 324 -15.79 33.89 -19.72
N GLU A 325 -16.15 34.68 -18.70
CA GLU A 325 -17.55 35.10 -18.47
C GLU A 325 -18.04 36.22 -19.42
N ILE A 326 -17.16 36.82 -20.21
CA ILE A 326 -17.50 37.94 -21.12
C ILE A 326 -18.36 37.47 -22.31
N TYR A 327 -18.38 36.17 -22.62
CA TYR A 327 -19.06 35.64 -23.82
C TYR A 327 -20.56 35.30 -23.65
N ASN A 328 -21.17 35.52 -22.48
CA ASN A 328 -22.61 35.34 -22.23
C ASN A 328 -23.09 36.32 -21.13
N ALA A 329 -23.14 37.61 -21.45
CA ALA A 329 -23.43 38.69 -20.49
C ALA A 329 -24.92 38.79 -20.09
N ASP A 330 -25.84 38.32 -20.94
CA ASP A 330 -27.26 38.23 -20.60
C ASP A 330 -27.54 36.92 -19.86
N ARG A 331 -27.51 36.98 -18.52
CA ARG A 331 -27.93 35.88 -17.64
C ARG A 331 -29.28 36.23 -17.02
N GLU A 332 -30.35 35.79 -17.66
CA GLU A 332 -31.68 35.82 -17.04
C GLU A 332 -31.75 34.72 -15.96
N ASP A 333 -31.70 35.13 -14.70
CA ASP A 333 -31.98 34.25 -13.56
C ASP A 333 -33.37 34.57 -13.01
N MET A 334 -34.37 33.83 -13.49
CA MET A 334 -35.77 34.00 -13.12
C MET A 334 -36.15 33.22 -11.85
N TYR A 335 -35.19 32.53 -11.21
CA TYR A 335 -35.45 31.67 -10.04
C TYR A 335 -34.34 31.80 -9.00
N GLY A 336 -34.55 32.72 -8.05
CA GLY A 336 -33.70 32.92 -6.89
C GLY A 336 -33.84 31.88 -5.78
#